data_AF-A0A1F2QFC6-F1
#
_entry.id   AF-A0A1F2QFC6-F1
#
_cell.length_a   1.000
_cell.length_b   1.000
_cell.length_c   1.000
_cell.angle_alpha   90.00
_cell.angle_beta   90.00
_cell.angle_gamma   90.00
#
_symmetry.space_group_name_H-M   'P 1'
#
loop_
_entity.id
_entity.type
_entity.pdbx_description
1 polymer ?
#
loop_
_entity_poly.entity_id
_entity_poly.type
_entity_poly.pdbx_seq_one_letter_code
_entity_poly.pdbx_strand_id
1 'polypeptide(L)'
;MRGQVSGYAENQLNGYRLQYEAGVEHNEVAFAQPPDGVLAEIVSLCQRALRQEDFRTRLHAAWEEKSVTLQVVLQELEGAVAANAVIEPKEFVPLLDQIAENAESHPVVREQAGRLLMRIRARP
;
A
#
# COMPACT_ATOMS: atom_id res chain seq x y z
N MET A 1 2.13 30.75 -34.93
CA MET A 1 1.73 29.34 -34.99
C MET A 1 1.78 28.76 -33.58
N ARG A 2 0.64 28.23 -33.12
CA ARG A 2 0.41 27.13 -32.16
C ARG A 2 1.36 26.97 -30.95
N GLY A 3 0.90 26.95 -29.70
CA GLY A 3 -0.47 26.91 -29.20
C GLY A 3 -0.50 27.18 -27.71
N GLN A 4 -1.44 28.01 -27.29
CA GLN A 4 -1.93 28.05 -25.92
C GLN A 4 -2.52 26.67 -25.63
N VAL A 5 -1.89 25.92 -24.72
CA VAL A 5 -2.52 24.73 -24.15
C VAL A 5 -3.68 25.25 -23.31
N SER A 6 -4.88 24.96 -23.83
CA SER A 6 -6.17 25.26 -23.24
C SER A 6 -6.17 24.87 -21.76
N GLY A 7 -6.73 25.75 -20.94
CA GLY A 7 -6.69 25.65 -19.50
C GLY A 7 -7.11 24.26 -19.02
N TYR A 8 -6.33 23.72 -18.08
CA TYR A 8 -6.89 22.89 -17.05
C TYR A 8 -7.93 23.76 -16.35
N ALA A 9 -9.18 23.69 -16.81
CA ALA A 9 -10.29 24.00 -15.94
C ALA A 9 -10.10 23.05 -14.76
N GLU A 10 -9.61 23.57 -13.64
CA GLU A 10 -9.92 23.03 -12.33
C GLU A 10 -11.45 22.91 -12.30
N ASN A 11 -11.95 21.75 -12.72
CA ASN A 11 -13.28 21.33 -12.40
C ASN A 11 -13.27 21.17 -10.89
N GLN A 12 -13.52 22.29 -10.20
CA GLN A 12 -13.99 22.31 -8.83
C GLN A 12 -15.37 21.65 -8.84
N LEU A 13 -15.38 20.33 -9.06
CA LEU A 13 -16.51 19.50 -8.71
C LEU A 13 -16.61 19.62 -7.19
N ASN A 14 -17.51 20.50 -6.75
CA ASN A 14 -18.00 20.58 -5.38
C ASN A 14 -18.69 19.25 -5.08
N GLY A 15 -17.90 18.29 -4.63
CA GLY A 15 -18.30 16.90 -4.50
C GLY A 15 -17.44 16.19 -3.47
N TYR A 16 -17.94 15.06 -2.98
CA TYR A 16 -17.21 14.22 -2.05
C TYR A 16 -16.09 13.53 -2.83
N ARG A 17 -14.85 13.63 -2.34
CA ARG A 17 -13.67 13.07 -3.00
C ARG A 17 -13.18 11.87 -2.22
N LEU A 18 -12.98 10.78 -2.93
CA LEU A 18 -12.23 9.64 -2.42
C LEU A 18 -10.90 9.60 -3.18
N GLN A 19 -9.83 9.79 -2.44
CA GLN A 19 -8.46 9.82 -2.94
C GLN A 19 -7.78 8.51 -2.59
N TYR A 20 -7.13 7.91 -3.58
CA TYR A 20 -6.21 6.79 -3.41
C TYR A 20 -4.80 7.25 -3.76
N GLU A 21 -3.88 6.98 -2.84
CA GLU A 21 -2.45 7.20 -3.03
C GLU A 21 -1.69 5.92 -2.69
N ALA A 22 -0.86 5.48 -3.65
CA ALA A 22 0.16 4.45 -3.46
C ALA A 22 1.38 4.74 -4.33
N GLY A 23 2.50 5.04 -3.69
CA GLY A 23 3.72 5.42 -4.40
C GLY A 23 3.51 6.63 -5.31
N VAL A 24 3.68 6.43 -6.61
CA VAL A 24 3.47 7.46 -7.65
C VAL A 24 2.05 7.50 -8.19
N GLU A 25 1.21 6.52 -7.83
CA GLU A 25 -0.18 6.48 -8.28
C GLU A 25 -1.06 7.36 -7.40
N HIS A 26 -1.75 8.29 -8.05
CA HIS A 26 -2.77 9.13 -7.46
C HIS A 26 -4.05 8.98 -8.28
N ASN A 27 -5.08 8.40 -7.67
CA ASN A 27 -6.39 8.26 -8.27
C ASN A 27 -7.43 9.02 -7.43
N GLU A 28 -8.18 9.91 -8.07
CA GLU A 28 -9.26 10.65 -7.44
C GLU A 28 -10.60 10.28 -8.10
N VAL A 29 -11.58 9.91 -7.27
CA VAL A 29 -12.97 9.76 -7.70
C VAL A 29 -13.78 10.85 -7.02
N ALA A 30 -14.46 11.67 -7.84
CA ALA A 30 -15.34 12.72 -7.38
C ALA A 30 -16.81 12.28 -7.52
N PHE A 31 -17.57 12.41 -6.44
CA PHE A 31 -19.00 12.16 -6.41
C PHE A 31 -19.77 13.47 -6.30
N ALA A 32 -20.82 13.62 -7.12
CA ALA A 32 -21.71 14.80 -7.07
C ALA A 32 -22.55 14.88 -5.78
N GLN A 33 -22.69 13.74 -5.07
CA GLN A 33 -23.40 13.58 -3.81
C GLN A 33 -22.54 12.75 -2.85
N PRO A 34 -22.73 12.82 -1.52
CA PRO A 34 -22.01 11.94 -0.61
C PRO A 34 -22.25 10.48 -1.00
N PRO A 35 -21.19 9.66 -1.17
CA PRO A 35 -21.38 8.24 -1.42
C PRO A 35 -22.18 7.65 -0.25
N ASP A 36 -23.12 6.76 -0.56
CA ASP A 36 -23.76 5.99 0.48
C ASP A 36 -22.73 5.08 1.18
N GLY A 37 -23.10 4.55 2.35
CA GLY A 37 -22.18 3.74 3.16
C GLY A 37 -21.63 2.52 2.40
N VAL A 38 -22.45 1.93 1.53
CA VAL A 38 -22.06 0.75 0.73
C VAL A 38 -20.99 1.12 -0.30
N LEU A 39 -21.17 2.25 -1.00
CA LEU A 39 -20.21 2.73 -1.99
C LEU A 39 -18.89 3.15 -1.34
N ALA A 40 -18.94 3.78 -0.16
CA ALA A 40 -17.75 4.11 0.62
C ALA A 40 -16.98 2.85 1.05
N GLU A 41 -17.68 1.80 1.48
CA GLU A 41 -17.09 0.50 1.82
C GLU A 41 -16.43 -0.18 0.60
N ILE A 42 -17.10 -0.17 -0.56
CA ILE A 42 -16.54 -0.72 -1.81
C ILE A 42 -15.24 0.01 -2.19
N VAL A 43 -15.25 1.35 -2.13
CA VAL A 43 -14.04 2.12 -2.44
C VAL A 43 -12.92 1.82 -1.43
N SER A 44 -13.23 1.75 -0.14
CA SER A 44 -12.25 1.38 0.88
C SER A 44 -11.65 0.00 0.62
N LEU A 45 -12.47 -0.98 0.22
CA LEU A 45 -12.00 -2.31 -0.17
C LEU A 45 -11.04 -2.24 -1.37
N CYS A 46 -11.42 -1.54 -2.43
CA CYS A 46 -10.57 -1.36 -3.61
C CYS A 46 -9.22 -0.70 -3.24
N GLN A 47 -9.23 0.33 -2.39
CA GLN A 47 -8.01 1.00 -1.94
C GLN A 47 -7.09 0.05 -1.16
N ARG A 48 -7.65 -0.78 -0.28
CA ARG A 48 -6.89 -1.78 0.48
C ARG A 48 -6.32 -2.87 -0.42
N ALA A 49 -7.07 -3.29 -1.46
CA ALA A 49 -6.61 -4.25 -2.45
C ALA A 49 -5.41 -3.71 -3.23
N LEU A 50 -5.54 -2.50 -3.78
CA LEU A 50 -4.46 -1.87 -4.55
C LEU A 50 -3.22 -1.63 -3.68
N ARG A 51 -3.40 -1.20 -2.43
CA ARG A 51 -2.29 -1.03 -1.48
C ARG A 51 -1.60 -2.36 -1.14
N GLN A 52 -2.33 -3.46 -1.03
CA GLN A 52 -1.75 -4.79 -0.84
C GLN A 52 -0.87 -5.19 -2.04
N GLU A 53 -1.35 -4.94 -3.26
CA GLU A 53 -0.61 -5.21 -4.49
C GLU A 53 0.66 -4.36 -4.65
N ASP A 54 0.59 -3.07 -4.28
CA ASP A 54 1.76 -2.19 -4.22
C ASP A 54 2.82 -2.74 -3.26
N PHE A 55 2.43 -3.09 -2.03
CA PHE A 55 3.35 -3.67 -1.07
C PHE A 55 3.94 -4.99 -1.53
N ARG A 56 3.15 -5.86 -2.17
CA ARG A 56 3.64 -7.14 -2.68
C ARG A 56 4.74 -6.92 -3.71
N THR A 57 4.49 -6.01 -4.65
CA THR A 57 5.43 -5.67 -5.73
C THR A 57 6.71 -5.06 -5.16
N ARG A 58 6.59 -4.05 -4.30
CA ARG A 58 7.73 -3.35 -3.70
C ARG A 58 8.56 -4.23 -2.78
N LEU A 59 7.91 -5.09 -1.99
CA LEU A 59 8.59 -6.01 -1.09
C LEU A 59 9.37 -7.07 -1.88
N HIS A 60 8.77 -7.63 -2.94
CA HIS A 60 9.43 -8.61 -3.78
C HIS A 60 10.64 -8.01 -4.52
N ALA A 61 10.47 -6.84 -5.14
CA ALA A 61 11.57 -6.16 -5.83
C ALA A 61 12.72 -5.81 -4.87
N ALA A 62 12.40 -5.23 -3.71
CA ALA A 62 13.42 -4.88 -2.73
C ALA A 62 14.15 -6.12 -2.19
N TRP A 63 13.47 -7.25 -2.10
CA TRP A 63 14.04 -8.52 -1.69
C TRP A 63 15.01 -9.11 -2.73
N GLU A 64 14.55 -9.25 -3.97
CA GLU A 64 15.34 -9.82 -5.07
C GLU A 64 16.60 -9.01 -5.36
N GLU A 65 16.50 -7.68 -5.28
CA GLU A 65 17.62 -6.77 -5.49
C GLU A 65 18.58 -6.66 -4.29
N LYS A 66 18.29 -7.35 -3.17
CA LYS A 66 18.99 -7.19 -1.88
C LYS A 66 19.13 -5.71 -1.48
N SER A 67 18.07 -4.94 -1.73
CA SER A 67 18.10 -3.49 -1.66
C SER A 67 18.04 -2.96 -0.24
N VAL A 68 18.69 -1.82 -0.01
CA VAL A 68 18.56 -1.05 1.25
C VAL A 68 17.13 -0.55 1.48
N THR A 69 16.30 -0.48 0.43
CA THR A 69 14.89 -0.08 0.53
C THR A 69 14.03 -1.13 1.21
N LEU A 70 14.51 -2.38 1.36
CA LEU A 70 13.76 -3.46 2.00
C LEU A 70 13.32 -3.09 3.43
N GLN A 71 14.20 -2.45 4.21
CA GLN A 71 13.85 -1.98 5.55
C GLN A 71 12.71 -0.95 5.52
N VAL A 72 12.74 -0.02 4.55
CA VAL A 72 11.71 1.02 4.39
C VAL A 72 10.37 0.38 4.03
N VAL A 73 10.36 -0.54 3.07
CA VAL A 73 9.14 -1.25 2.65
C VAL A 73 8.55 -2.07 3.81
N LEU A 74 9.38 -2.76 4.60
CA LEU A 74 8.93 -3.48 5.80
C LEU A 74 8.31 -2.54 6.85
N GLN A 75 8.88 -1.34 7.02
CA GLN A 75 8.36 -0.35 7.97
C GLN A 75 7.00 0.20 7.55
N GLU A 76 6.85 0.50 6.27
CA GLU A 76 5.58 0.97 5.71
C GLU A 76 4.51 -0.14 5.74
N LEU A 77 4.88 -1.37 5.40
CA LEU A 77 3.97 -2.52 5.48
C LEU A 77 3.50 -2.78 6.92
N GLU A 78 4.41 -2.67 7.90
CA GLU A 78 4.06 -2.77 9.32
C GLU A 78 3.00 -1.73 9.72
N GLY A 79 3.17 -0.48 9.27
CA GLY A 79 2.19 0.59 9.46
C GLY A 79 0.85 0.30 8.78
N ALA A 80 0.87 -0.19 7.54
CA ALA A 80 -0.33 -0.53 6.79
C ALA A 80 -1.11 -1.69 7.43
N VAL A 81 -0.42 -2.73 7.90
CA VAL A 81 -1.05 -3.84 8.64
C VAL A 81 -1.67 -3.33 9.94
N ALA A 82 -0.95 -2.50 10.71
CA ALA A 82 -1.46 -1.91 11.95
C ALA A 82 -2.72 -1.06 11.71
N ALA A 83 -2.77 -0.30 10.63
CA ALA A 83 -3.91 0.54 10.23
C ALA A 83 -5.05 -0.23 9.52
N ASN A 84 -4.94 -1.56 9.37
CA ASN A 84 -5.87 -2.39 8.61
C ASN A 84 -6.03 -1.93 7.14
N ALA A 85 -4.98 -1.34 6.57
CA ALA A 85 -4.96 -0.73 5.25
C ALA A 85 -4.63 -1.72 4.11
N VAL A 86 -4.56 -3.02 4.42
CA VAL A 86 -4.43 -4.14 3.47
C VAL A 86 -5.57 -5.13 3.74
N ILE A 87 -5.93 -5.96 2.75
CA ILE A 87 -7.07 -6.87 2.87
C ILE A 87 -6.67 -8.17 3.56
N GLU A 88 -5.63 -8.82 3.05
CA GLU A 88 -5.17 -10.14 3.46
C GLU A 88 -3.68 -10.07 3.84
N PRO A 89 -3.34 -9.63 5.07
CA PRO A 89 -1.96 -9.61 5.54
C PRO A 89 -1.26 -10.98 5.48
N LYS A 90 -2.01 -12.10 5.51
CA LYS A 90 -1.43 -13.45 5.51
C LYS A 90 -0.70 -13.77 4.19
N GLU A 91 -1.01 -13.07 3.10
CA GLU A 91 -0.30 -13.22 1.82
C GLU A 91 1.18 -12.81 1.89
N PHE A 92 1.57 -11.95 2.85
CA PHE A 92 2.97 -11.55 3.01
C PHE A 92 3.82 -12.58 3.77
N VAL A 93 3.19 -13.53 4.49
CA VAL A 93 3.87 -14.48 5.38
C VAL A 93 4.99 -15.25 4.67
N PRO A 94 4.80 -15.85 3.47
CA PRO A 94 5.84 -16.64 2.83
C PRO A 94 7.12 -15.84 2.53
N LEU A 95 6.98 -14.58 2.12
CA LEU A 95 8.12 -13.72 1.80
C LEU A 95 8.78 -13.18 3.07
N LEU A 96 7.99 -12.83 4.09
CA LEU A 96 8.51 -12.40 5.37
C LEU A 96 9.29 -13.52 6.09
N ASP A 97 8.83 -14.78 6.00
CA ASP A 97 9.55 -15.94 6.55
C ASP A 97 10.93 -16.07 5.87
N GLN A 98 10.99 -15.98 4.55
CA GLN A 98 12.26 -16.00 3.81
C GLN A 98 13.20 -14.88 4.22
N ILE A 99 12.68 -13.65 4.40
CA ILE A 99 13.48 -12.51 4.85
C ILE A 99 14.00 -12.72 6.27
N ALA A 100 13.15 -13.21 7.18
CA ALA A 100 13.51 -13.45 8.58
C ALA A 100 14.58 -14.54 8.75
N GLU A 101 14.56 -15.57 7.91
CA GLU A 101 15.48 -16.71 7.98
C GLU A 101 16.78 -16.50 7.18
N ASN A 102 16.87 -15.49 6.32
CA ASN A 102 18.05 -15.29 5.48
C ASN A 102 19.25 -14.72 6.26
N ALA A 103 20.22 -15.57 6.56
CA ALA A 103 21.46 -15.20 7.25
C ALA A 103 22.28 -14.09 6.56
N GLU A 104 22.16 -13.91 5.25
CA GLU A 104 22.85 -12.86 4.49
C GLU A 104 22.20 -11.48 4.67
N SER A 105 20.94 -11.44 5.10
CA SER A 105 20.24 -10.18 5.33
C SER A 105 20.72 -9.49 6.60
N HIS A 106 20.65 -8.16 6.61
CA HIS A 106 21.01 -7.36 7.79
C HIS A 106 20.15 -7.75 9.01
N PRO A 107 20.71 -7.85 10.24
CA PRO A 107 19.96 -8.30 11.42
C PRO A 107 18.68 -7.51 11.69
N VAL A 108 18.69 -6.19 11.48
CA VAL A 108 17.52 -5.31 11.65
C VAL A 108 16.38 -5.69 10.71
N VAL A 109 16.68 -6.02 9.46
CA VAL A 109 15.69 -6.43 8.45
C VAL A 109 15.04 -7.75 8.88
N ARG A 110 15.85 -8.72 9.31
CA ARG A 110 15.35 -10.01 9.80
C ARG A 110 14.45 -9.85 11.01
N GLU A 111 14.88 -9.05 11.99
CA GLU A 111 14.12 -8.82 13.21
C GLU A 111 12.78 -8.14 12.89
N GLN A 112 12.79 -7.16 11.99
CA GLN A 112 11.58 -6.47 11.56
C GLN A 112 10.59 -7.41 10.85
N ALA A 113 11.08 -8.23 9.93
CA ALA A 113 10.26 -9.26 9.28
C ALA A 113 9.68 -10.25 10.30
N GLY A 114 10.49 -10.70 11.27
CA GLY A 114 10.06 -11.57 12.36
C GLY A 114 8.95 -10.96 13.24
N ARG A 115 9.10 -9.68 13.62
CA ARG A 115 8.06 -8.97 14.39
C ARG A 115 6.76 -8.84 13.60
N LEU A 116 6.86 -8.54 12.31
CA LEU A 116 5.69 -8.42 11.42
C LEU A 116 4.98 -9.77 11.24
N LEU A 117 5.72 -10.87 11.05
CA LEU A 117 5.20 -12.24 11.02
C LEU A 117 4.41 -12.59 12.28
N MET A 118 4.98 -12.32 13.45
CA MET A 118 4.30 -12.59 14.72
C MET A 118 2.98 -11.84 14.82
N ARG A 119 2.94 -10.57 14.41
CA ARG A 119 1.70 -9.77 14.41
C ARG A 119 0.66 -10.29 13.43
N ILE A 120 1.07 -10.68 12.22
CA ILE A 120 0.15 -11.22 11.22
C ILE A 120 -0.43 -12.56 11.70
N ARG A 121 0.39 -13.44 12.27
CA ARG A 121 -0.03 -14.75 12.79
C ARG A 121 -0.89 -14.68 14.05
N ALA A 122 -0.71 -13.65 14.88
CA ALA A 122 -1.51 -13.44 16.08
C ALA A 122 -2.92 -12.89 15.78
N ARG A 123 -3.20 -12.47 14.54
CA ARG A 123 -4.54 -12.04 14.14
C ARG A 123 -5.42 -13.27 13.84
N PRO A 124 -6.68 -13.29 14.34
CA PRO A 124 -7.63 -14.35 14.02
C PRO A 124 -7.87 -14.44 12.50
#